data_AF-A0A7R9TSL5-F1
#
_entry.id   AF-A0A7R9TSL5-F1
#
_cell.length_a   1.000
_cell.length_b   1.000
_cell.length_c   1.000
_cell.angle_alpha   90.00
_cell.angle_beta   90.00
_cell.angle_gamma   90.00
#
_symmetry.space_group_name_H-M   'P 1'
#
loop_
_entity.id
_entity.type
_entity.pdbx_description
1 polymer ?
#
loop_
_entity_poly.entity_id
_entity_poly.type
_entity_poly.pdbx_seq_one_letter_code
_entity_poly.pdbx_strand_id
1 'polypeptide(L)'
;RAAATAAAAASEAAIDADLSHPACASIDAAIARLAAIPDRAVVVGAAATLARVVANVATSPEDARYRRLRLANEKIAAATTRADGGVALLEALGFVAIEEPESGDAFLALPESVRDVAPFQVAIRRFVSAGLLSRAAASALTTPKPPPRADPTKPPSNGRETRVFLPAVTCAAAVTELPDEYFKRDASEIQAEFKAAAERRENAGALMTKAWREKNMNKNGDDDDDDKADARPVTVRVRVPDGCVLEGKFMPREPIAVVREWVSGALREHFRAFALSFLNAPLIGDATDGEGGGAGGGNAKSLGVRAGGGNAK
;
A
#
# COMPACT_ATOMS: atom_id res chain seq x y z
N ARG A 1 -10.72 -26.21 -22.65
CA ARG A 1 -12.10 -26.73 -22.46
C ARG A 1 -12.47 -26.82 -20.96
N ALA A 2 -11.60 -27.34 -20.09
CA ALA A 2 -11.82 -27.41 -18.63
C ALA A 2 -11.94 -26.04 -17.92
N ALA A 3 -11.21 -25.01 -18.35
CA ALA A 3 -11.33 -23.66 -17.77
C ALA A 3 -12.67 -22.97 -18.11
N ALA A 4 -13.26 -23.29 -19.26
CA ALA A 4 -14.55 -22.73 -19.68
C ALA A 4 -15.73 -23.37 -18.94
N THR A 5 -15.64 -24.67 -18.62
CA THR A 5 -16.64 -25.37 -17.80
C THR A 5 -16.58 -24.95 -16.33
N ALA A 6 -15.39 -24.61 -15.80
CA ALA A 6 -15.24 -24.07 -14.46
C ALA A 6 -15.80 -22.64 -14.33
N ALA A 7 -15.59 -21.78 -15.34
CA ALA A 7 -16.18 -20.45 -15.39
C ALA A 7 -17.72 -20.49 -15.53
N ALA A 8 -18.25 -21.46 -16.27
CA ALA A 8 -19.70 -21.70 -16.39
C ALA A 8 -20.30 -22.18 -15.07
N ALA A 9 -19.68 -23.16 -14.38
CA ALA A 9 -20.14 -23.65 -13.08
C ALA A 9 -20.05 -22.60 -11.96
N ALA A 10 -19.02 -21.75 -11.98
CA ALA A 10 -18.90 -20.61 -11.08
C ALA A 10 -19.95 -19.52 -11.39
N SER A 11 -20.35 -19.36 -12.66
CA SER A 11 -21.45 -18.47 -13.03
C SER A 11 -22.80 -19.01 -12.59
N GLU A 12 -23.03 -20.32 -12.67
CA GLU A 12 -24.28 -20.99 -12.26
C GLU A 12 -24.49 -20.91 -10.73
N ALA A 13 -23.44 -21.17 -9.94
CA ALA A 13 -23.50 -21.02 -8.48
C ALA A 13 -23.63 -19.55 -8.03
N ALA A 14 -23.08 -18.60 -8.80
CA ALA A 14 -23.25 -17.17 -8.54
C ALA A 14 -24.67 -16.68 -8.87
N ILE A 15 -25.32 -17.28 -9.87
CA ILE A 15 -26.72 -17.00 -10.23
C ILE A 15 -27.68 -17.55 -9.16
N ASP A 16 -27.37 -18.69 -8.55
CA ASP A 16 -28.20 -19.28 -7.48
C ASP A 16 -28.10 -18.49 -6.16
N ALA A 17 -26.91 -17.95 -5.86
CA ALA A 17 -26.72 -16.99 -4.77
C ALA A 17 -27.37 -15.62 -5.06
N ASP A 18 -27.48 -15.21 -6.33
CA ASP A 18 -28.18 -14.00 -6.78
C ASP A 18 -29.71 -14.06 -6.62
N LEU A 19 -30.29 -15.24 -6.38
CA LEU A 19 -31.74 -15.45 -6.29
C LEU A 19 -32.24 -15.59 -4.85
N SER A 20 -31.35 -15.87 -3.87
CA SER A 20 -31.76 -16.13 -2.48
C SER A 20 -31.61 -14.95 -1.52
N HIS A 21 -30.90 -13.88 -1.90
CA HIS A 21 -30.68 -12.74 -1.01
C HIS A 21 -31.92 -11.82 -0.96
N PRO A 22 -32.44 -11.46 0.24
CA PRO A 22 -33.66 -10.65 0.36
C PRO A 22 -33.54 -9.25 -0.28
N ALA A 23 -32.31 -8.74 -0.40
CA ALA A 23 -32.02 -7.45 -1.04
C ALA A 23 -32.11 -7.47 -2.58
N CYS A 24 -32.17 -8.64 -3.24
CA CYS A 24 -32.18 -8.72 -4.70
C CYS A 24 -33.41 -8.05 -5.33
N ALA A 25 -34.59 -8.24 -4.73
CA ALA A 25 -35.82 -7.64 -5.22
C ALA A 25 -35.79 -6.10 -5.14
N SER A 26 -35.23 -5.54 -4.05
CA SER A 26 -35.05 -4.09 -3.90
C SER A 26 -34.00 -3.52 -4.86
N ILE A 27 -32.92 -4.27 -5.11
CA ILE A 27 -31.87 -3.89 -6.07
C ILE A 27 -32.44 -3.88 -7.49
N ASP A 28 -33.17 -4.92 -7.89
CA ASP A 28 -33.81 -5.01 -9.21
C ASP A 28 -34.82 -3.87 -9.42
N ALA A 29 -35.64 -3.56 -8.41
CA ALA A 29 -36.58 -2.45 -8.47
C ALA A 29 -35.88 -1.09 -8.62
N ALA A 30 -34.77 -0.87 -7.90
CA ALA A 30 -33.99 0.36 -8.01
C ALA A 30 -33.32 0.50 -9.39
N ILE A 31 -32.77 -0.59 -9.94
CA ILE A 31 -32.18 -0.61 -11.28
C ILE A 31 -33.24 -0.38 -12.36
N ALA A 32 -34.46 -0.94 -12.19
CA ALA A 32 -35.57 -0.70 -13.10
C ALA A 32 -36.00 0.77 -13.12
N ARG A 33 -36.05 1.44 -11.96
CA ARG A 33 -36.31 2.89 -11.87
C ARG A 33 -35.23 3.71 -12.55
N LEU A 34 -33.96 3.34 -12.35
CA LEU A 34 -32.84 3.99 -13.01
C LEU A 34 -32.91 3.82 -14.53
N ALA A 35 -33.31 2.64 -15.02
CA ALA A 35 -33.46 2.35 -16.44
C ALA A 35 -34.67 3.03 -17.09
N ALA A 36 -35.67 3.47 -16.30
CA ALA A 36 -36.87 4.14 -16.78
C ALA A 36 -36.66 5.63 -17.13
N ILE A 37 -35.50 6.20 -16.80
CA ILE A 37 -35.18 7.59 -17.13
C ILE A 37 -35.05 7.73 -18.67
N PRO A 38 -35.70 8.73 -19.30
CA PRO A 38 -35.71 8.89 -20.76
C PRO A 38 -34.33 9.12 -21.38
N ASP A 39 -33.43 9.80 -20.65
CA ASP A 39 -32.09 10.12 -21.11
C ASP A 39 -31.10 8.99 -20.83
N ARG A 40 -30.83 8.19 -21.87
CA ARG A 40 -29.91 7.05 -21.78
C ARG A 40 -28.47 7.45 -21.41
N ALA A 41 -28.01 8.64 -21.77
CA ALA A 41 -26.64 9.08 -21.46
C ALA A 41 -26.50 9.36 -19.95
N VAL A 42 -27.51 9.98 -19.35
CA VAL A 42 -27.58 10.21 -17.90
C VAL A 42 -27.66 8.89 -17.14
N VAL A 43 -28.47 7.94 -17.61
CA VAL A 43 -28.59 6.61 -17.00
C VAL A 43 -27.27 5.86 -16.98
N VAL A 44 -26.57 5.80 -18.12
CA VAL A 44 -25.30 5.07 -18.23
C VAL A 44 -24.22 5.75 -17.38
N GLY A 45 -24.18 7.09 -17.35
CA GLY A 45 -23.25 7.85 -16.51
C GLY A 45 -23.51 7.65 -15.00
N ALA A 46 -24.77 7.68 -14.58
CA ALA A 46 -25.18 7.44 -13.21
C ALA A 46 -24.89 5.98 -12.80
N ALA A 47 -25.25 5.01 -13.62
CA ALA A 47 -24.98 3.58 -13.38
C ALA A 47 -23.48 3.29 -13.29
N ALA A 48 -22.65 3.91 -14.13
CA ALA A 48 -21.19 3.78 -14.04
C ALA A 48 -20.63 4.35 -12.73
N THR A 49 -21.17 5.48 -12.28
CA THR A 49 -20.76 6.10 -11.01
C THR A 49 -21.19 5.25 -9.82
N LEU A 50 -22.44 4.77 -9.79
CA LEU A 50 -22.95 3.90 -8.73
C LEU A 50 -22.21 2.57 -8.69
N ALA A 51 -21.99 1.92 -9.83
CA ALA A 51 -21.23 0.68 -9.87
C ALA A 51 -19.77 0.88 -9.45
N ARG A 52 -19.17 2.05 -9.69
CA ARG A 52 -17.84 2.37 -9.17
C ARG A 52 -17.84 2.44 -7.64
N VAL A 53 -18.86 3.04 -7.04
CA VAL A 53 -19.04 3.08 -5.58
C VAL A 53 -19.18 1.67 -5.02
N VAL A 54 -20.12 0.89 -5.56
CA VAL A 54 -20.39 -0.49 -5.15
C VAL A 54 -19.15 -1.38 -5.30
N ALA A 55 -18.42 -1.24 -6.42
CA ALA A 55 -17.18 -1.98 -6.66
C ALA A 55 -16.06 -1.62 -5.68
N ASN A 56 -15.87 -0.33 -5.37
CA ASN A 56 -14.86 0.08 -4.40
C ASN A 56 -15.13 -0.54 -3.01
N VAL A 57 -16.39 -0.57 -2.58
CA VAL A 57 -16.79 -1.21 -1.31
C VAL A 57 -16.61 -2.72 -1.37
N ALA A 58 -16.96 -3.37 -2.48
CA ALA A 58 -16.80 -4.81 -2.67
C ALA A 58 -15.33 -5.26 -2.70
N THR A 59 -14.43 -4.44 -3.27
CA THR A 59 -13.00 -4.73 -3.36
C THR A 59 -12.24 -4.36 -2.07
N SER A 60 -12.66 -3.31 -1.36
CA SER A 60 -11.98 -2.82 -0.15
C SER A 60 -13.00 -2.48 0.93
N PRO A 61 -13.60 -3.50 1.58
CA PRO A 61 -14.65 -3.29 2.56
C PRO A 61 -14.13 -2.62 3.83
N GLU A 62 -12.84 -2.70 4.16
CA GLU A 62 -12.29 -2.14 5.41
C GLU A 62 -11.96 -0.64 5.35
N ASP A 63 -11.88 -0.04 4.16
CA ASP A 63 -11.50 1.37 4.02
C ASP A 63 -12.72 2.28 4.30
N ALA A 64 -12.65 3.03 5.41
CA ALA A 64 -13.69 3.96 5.83
C ALA A 64 -14.02 5.04 4.77
N ARG A 65 -13.07 5.37 3.87
CA ARG A 65 -13.29 6.35 2.80
C ARG A 65 -14.29 5.87 1.74
N TYR A 66 -14.39 4.56 1.52
CA TYR A 66 -15.36 4.00 0.57
C TYR A 66 -16.73 3.74 1.21
N ARG A 67 -16.79 3.68 2.55
CA ARG A 67 -18.03 3.53 3.31
C ARG A 67 -18.80 4.84 3.50
N ARG A 68 -18.15 6.01 3.35
CA ARG A 68 -18.79 7.33 3.52
C ARG A 68 -18.80 8.10 2.20
N LEU A 69 -19.99 8.34 1.66
CA LEU A 69 -20.20 9.13 0.45
C LEU A 69 -20.75 10.51 0.79
N ARG A 70 -20.09 11.54 0.29
CA ARG A 70 -20.52 12.93 0.44
C ARG A 70 -21.39 13.35 -0.74
N LEU A 71 -22.65 13.71 -0.48
CA LEU A 71 -23.59 14.12 -1.52
C LEU A 71 -23.28 15.51 -2.11
N ALA A 72 -22.37 16.29 -1.50
CA ALA A 72 -21.89 17.55 -2.07
C ALA A 72 -21.03 17.37 -3.34
N ASN A 73 -20.48 16.16 -3.60
CA ASN A 73 -19.72 15.92 -4.82
C ASN A 73 -20.68 15.84 -6.02
N GLU A 74 -20.52 16.76 -6.98
CA GLU A 74 -21.39 16.92 -8.15
C GLU A 74 -21.67 15.60 -8.91
N LYS A 75 -20.66 14.72 -9.04
CA LYS A 75 -20.85 13.42 -9.72
C LYS A 75 -21.69 12.44 -8.92
N ILE A 76 -21.51 12.43 -7.60
CA ILE A 76 -22.26 11.55 -6.69
C ILE A 76 -23.68 12.09 -6.54
N ALA A 77 -23.83 13.42 -6.39
CA ALA A 77 -25.12 14.11 -6.39
C ALA A 77 -25.90 13.79 -7.68
N ALA A 78 -25.30 13.98 -8.85
CA ALA A 78 -25.95 13.68 -10.12
C ALA A 78 -26.38 12.20 -10.24
N ALA A 79 -25.60 11.27 -9.70
CA ALA A 79 -25.93 9.84 -9.75
C ALA A 79 -26.97 9.40 -8.70
N THR A 80 -27.17 10.18 -7.63
CA THR A 80 -28.05 9.81 -6.50
C THR A 80 -29.31 10.66 -6.43
N THR A 81 -29.20 11.98 -6.45
CA THR A 81 -30.35 12.91 -6.31
C THR A 81 -31.01 13.25 -7.64
N ARG A 82 -30.24 13.28 -8.74
CA ARG A 82 -30.77 13.62 -10.08
C ARG A 82 -31.25 12.41 -10.87
N ALA A 83 -30.77 11.22 -10.55
CA ALA A 83 -31.18 9.97 -11.17
C ALA A 83 -32.16 9.23 -10.25
N ASP A 84 -33.42 9.09 -10.70
CA ASP A 84 -34.45 8.35 -9.96
C ASP A 84 -34.02 6.89 -9.79
N GLY A 85 -33.97 6.42 -8.54
CA GLY A 85 -33.49 5.07 -8.18
C GLY A 85 -32.06 4.99 -7.64
N GLY A 86 -31.25 6.06 -7.71
CA GLY A 86 -29.87 6.05 -7.20
C GLY A 86 -29.77 5.92 -5.67
N VAL A 87 -30.56 6.70 -4.92
CA VAL A 87 -30.63 6.59 -3.45
C VAL A 87 -31.26 5.27 -3.03
N ALA A 88 -32.35 4.85 -3.68
CA ALA A 88 -33.04 3.59 -3.39
C ALA A 88 -32.13 2.36 -3.53
N LEU A 89 -31.19 2.39 -4.49
CA LEU A 89 -30.19 1.34 -4.64
C LEU A 89 -29.21 1.33 -3.46
N LEU A 90 -28.72 2.49 -3.03
CA LEU A 90 -27.78 2.59 -1.91
C LEU A 90 -28.45 2.19 -0.59
N GLU A 91 -29.70 2.59 -0.36
CA GLU A 91 -30.49 2.12 0.79
C GLU A 91 -30.69 0.60 0.77
N ALA A 92 -30.98 0.01 -0.39
CA ALA A 92 -31.10 -1.45 -0.56
C ALA A 92 -29.78 -2.19 -0.28
N LEU A 93 -28.64 -1.53 -0.46
CA LEU A 93 -27.30 -2.03 -0.12
C LEU A 93 -26.91 -1.75 1.35
N GLY A 94 -27.78 -1.08 2.12
CA GLY A 94 -27.57 -0.80 3.53
C GLY A 94 -26.93 0.55 3.85
N PHE A 95 -26.78 1.46 2.87
CA PHE A 95 -26.36 2.83 3.15
C PHE A 95 -27.48 3.59 3.86
N VAL A 96 -27.10 4.38 4.87
CA VAL A 96 -28.01 5.22 5.64
C VAL A 96 -27.68 6.69 5.36
N ALA A 97 -28.72 7.50 5.12
CA ALA A 97 -28.58 8.94 5.01
C ALA A 97 -28.33 9.55 6.40
N ILE A 98 -27.21 10.24 6.54
CA ILE A 98 -26.83 10.97 7.76
C ILE A 98 -26.68 12.44 7.36
N GLU A 99 -27.47 13.29 8.00
CA GLU A 99 -27.32 14.74 7.92
C GLU A 99 -26.46 15.19 9.10
N GLU A 100 -25.31 15.79 8.83
CA GLU A 100 -24.48 16.39 9.89
C GLU A 100 -25.02 17.79 10.21
N PRO A 101 -25.59 18.01 11.41
CA PRO A 101 -26.25 19.28 11.76
C PRO A 101 -25.27 20.47 11.87
N GLU A 102 -23.96 20.21 11.88
CA GLU A 102 -22.92 21.24 12.03
C GLU A 102 -22.46 21.85 10.70
N SER A 103 -22.57 21.11 9.59
CA SER A 103 -22.16 21.56 8.24
C SER A 103 -23.33 21.73 7.26
N GLY A 104 -24.48 21.10 7.54
CA GLY A 104 -25.60 21.04 6.59
C GLY A 104 -25.32 20.17 5.35
N ASP A 105 -24.20 19.43 5.36
CA ASP A 105 -23.83 18.48 4.30
C ASP A 105 -24.54 17.14 4.55
N ALA A 106 -25.21 16.61 3.51
CA ALA A 106 -25.81 15.29 3.54
C ALA A 106 -24.81 14.19 3.11
N PHE A 107 -24.75 13.10 3.87
CA PHE A 107 -23.88 11.95 3.61
C PHE A 107 -24.68 10.66 3.50
N LEU A 108 -24.20 9.73 2.68
CA LEU A 108 -24.64 8.34 2.69
C LEU A 108 -23.51 7.49 3.28
N ALA A 109 -23.74 6.92 4.46
CA ALA A 109 -22.75 6.12 5.16
C ALA A 109 -23.20 4.66 5.28
N LEU A 110 -22.28 3.73 5.02
CA LEU A 110 -22.49 2.30 5.25
C LEU A 110 -22.08 1.96 6.69
N PRO A 111 -23.01 1.50 7.55
CA PRO A 111 -22.70 1.11 8.93
C PRO A 111 -21.68 -0.03 8.98
N GLU A 112 -20.84 -0.07 10.02
CA GLU A 112 -19.83 -1.12 10.19
C GLU A 112 -20.42 -2.53 10.38
N SER A 113 -21.70 -2.61 10.77
CA SER A 113 -22.45 -3.86 10.87
C SER A 113 -22.61 -4.57 9.52
N VAL A 114 -22.57 -3.85 8.40
CA VAL A 114 -22.70 -4.42 7.06
C VAL A 114 -21.30 -4.74 6.53
N ARG A 115 -20.85 -5.98 6.78
CA ARG A 115 -19.57 -6.51 6.26
C ARG A 115 -19.75 -7.47 5.09
N ASP A 116 -20.99 -7.83 4.77
CA ASP A 116 -21.28 -8.76 3.70
C ASP A 116 -21.07 -8.10 2.33
N VAL A 117 -20.21 -8.70 1.52
CA VAL A 117 -19.87 -8.28 0.16
C VAL A 117 -20.83 -8.86 -0.89
N ALA A 118 -21.62 -9.88 -0.53
CA ALA A 118 -22.55 -10.55 -1.43
C ALA A 118 -23.54 -9.59 -2.12
N PRO A 119 -24.28 -8.70 -1.40
CA PRO A 119 -25.25 -7.80 -2.05
C PRO A 119 -24.59 -6.81 -3.02
N PHE A 120 -23.34 -6.40 -2.75
CA PHE A 120 -22.58 -5.51 -3.64
C PHE A 120 -22.18 -6.22 -4.93
N GLN A 121 -21.75 -7.48 -4.85
CA GLN A 121 -21.42 -8.28 -6.04
C GLN A 121 -22.66 -8.59 -6.89
N VAL A 122 -23.80 -8.86 -6.25
CA VAL A 122 -25.10 -9.03 -6.91
C VAL A 122 -25.45 -7.76 -7.70
N ALA A 123 -25.37 -6.58 -7.07
CA ALA A 123 -25.70 -5.33 -7.74
C ALA A 123 -24.85 -5.08 -8.99
N ILE A 124 -23.53 -5.35 -8.94
CA ILE A 124 -22.64 -5.23 -10.11
C ILE A 124 -23.09 -6.17 -11.23
N ARG A 125 -23.43 -7.43 -10.92
CA ARG A 125 -23.95 -8.39 -11.91
C ARG A 125 -25.28 -7.91 -12.52
N ARG A 126 -26.19 -7.40 -11.70
CA ARG A 126 -27.50 -6.88 -12.17
C ARG A 126 -27.38 -5.66 -13.07
N PHE A 127 -26.43 -4.75 -12.82
CA PHE A 127 -26.14 -3.65 -13.75
C PHE A 127 -25.66 -4.14 -15.13
N VAL A 128 -24.91 -5.24 -15.18
CA VAL A 128 -24.50 -5.87 -16.44
C VAL A 128 -25.70 -6.52 -17.14
N SER A 129 -26.53 -7.26 -16.39
CA SER A 129 -27.75 -7.90 -16.93
C SER A 129 -28.76 -6.89 -17.46
N ALA A 130 -28.89 -5.72 -16.84
CA ALA A 130 -29.76 -4.64 -17.29
C ALA A 130 -29.21 -3.86 -18.50
N GLY A 131 -28.02 -4.22 -19.02
CA GLY A 131 -27.38 -3.53 -20.14
C GLY A 131 -26.96 -2.09 -19.83
N LEU A 132 -26.84 -1.75 -18.54
CA LEU A 132 -26.39 -0.43 -18.07
C LEU A 132 -24.86 -0.37 -17.94
N LEU A 133 -24.21 -1.53 -17.81
CA LEU A 133 -22.75 -1.67 -17.81
C LEU A 133 -22.31 -2.80 -18.73
N SER A 134 -21.19 -2.61 -19.43
CA SER A 134 -20.59 -3.68 -20.20
C SER A 134 -19.90 -4.68 -19.27
N ARG A 135 -19.88 -5.96 -19.66
CA ARG A 135 -19.18 -7.01 -18.91
C ARG A 135 -17.68 -6.70 -18.76
N ALA A 136 -17.09 -6.06 -19.76
CA ALA A 136 -15.70 -5.58 -19.71
C ALA A 136 -15.52 -4.48 -18.65
N ALA A 137 -16.45 -3.52 -18.55
CA ALA A 137 -16.41 -2.48 -17.54
C ALA A 137 -16.59 -3.05 -16.12
N ALA A 138 -17.53 -3.97 -15.92
CA ALA A 138 -17.72 -4.64 -14.63
C ALA A 138 -16.46 -5.45 -14.22
N SER A 139 -15.84 -6.16 -15.18
CA SER A 139 -14.58 -6.86 -14.95
C SER A 139 -13.45 -5.89 -14.58
N ALA A 140 -13.34 -4.75 -15.24
CA ALA A 140 -12.32 -3.73 -14.95
C ALA A 140 -12.54 -3.02 -13.59
N LEU A 141 -13.78 -2.97 -13.13
CA LEU A 141 -14.13 -2.39 -11.82
C LEU A 141 -13.84 -3.35 -10.66
N THR A 142 -14.04 -4.66 -10.85
CA THR A 142 -13.81 -5.69 -9.82
C THR A 142 -12.36 -6.21 -9.79
N THR A 143 -11.63 -6.10 -10.91
CA THR A 143 -10.18 -6.32 -10.87
C THR A 143 -9.56 -5.29 -9.93
N PRO A 144 -8.80 -5.71 -8.91
CA PRO A 144 -8.12 -4.76 -8.04
C PRO A 144 -7.27 -3.87 -8.94
N LYS A 145 -7.66 -2.59 -9.05
CA LYS A 145 -6.84 -1.60 -9.75
C LYS A 145 -5.46 -1.70 -9.09
N PRO A 146 -4.37 -1.90 -9.84
CA PRO A 146 -3.03 -1.89 -9.23
C PRO A 146 -2.96 -0.64 -8.37
N PRO A 147 -2.49 -0.75 -7.11
CA PRO A 147 -2.52 0.36 -6.18
C PRO A 147 -1.96 1.59 -6.91
N PRO A 148 -2.62 2.76 -6.82
CA PRO A 148 -2.07 3.96 -7.42
C PRO A 148 -0.62 4.05 -6.94
N ARG A 149 0.31 4.11 -7.91
CA ARG A 149 1.75 4.12 -7.67
C ARG A 149 2.00 4.99 -6.45
N ALA A 150 2.43 4.38 -5.35
CA ALA A 150 2.59 5.11 -4.10
C ALA A 150 3.63 6.18 -4.38
N ASP A 151 3.22 7.44 -4.32
CA ASP A 151 4.18 8.54 -4.44
C ASP A 151 5.19 8.31 -3.32
N PRO A 152 6.48 8.08 -3.65
CA PRO A 152 7.49 7.70 -2.66
C PRO A 152 7.78 8.81 -1.64
N THR A 153 7.17 9.99 -1.83
CA THR A 153 7.21 11.17 -0.96
C THR A 153 6.02 11.29 -0.02
N LYS A 154 4.94 10.53 -0.24
CA LYS A 154 3.74 10.55 0.61
C LYS A 154 3.84 9.45 1.67
N PRO A 155 3.31 9.69 2.89
CA PRO A 155 3.28 8.66 3.92
C PRO A 155 2.50 7.44 3.42
N PRO A 156 2.85 6.23 3.89
CA PRO A 156 2.23 5.00 3.43
C PRO A 156 0.72 5.01 3.78
N SER A 157 -0.11 4.44 2.90
CA SER A 157 -1.58 4.59 2.95
C SER A 157 -2.24 3.98 4.21
N ASN A 158 -1.55 3.02 4.84
CA ASN A 158 -1.89 2.35 6.09
C ASN A 158 -1.43 3.12 7.36
N GLY A 159 -0.83 4.30 7.21
CA GLY A 159 -0.23 5.05 8.32
C GLY A 159 1.13 4.51 8.74
N ARG A 160 1.81 5.21 9.66
CA ARG A 160 3.21 4.92 10.06
C ARG A 160 3.38 3.64 10.91
N GLU A 161 2.30 2.90 11.19
CA GLU A 161 2.26 1.68 12.04
C GLU A 161 3.23 1.72 13.23
N THR A 162 3.12 2.76 14.06
CA THR A 162 4.05 2.99 15.17
C THR A 162 3.92 1.91 16.23
N ARG A 163 5.04 1.23 16.53
CA ARG A 163 5.13 0.18 17.56
C ARG A 163 6.28 0.51 18.51
N VAL A 164 6.10 0.21 19.79
CA VAL A 164 7.13 0.40 20.82
C VAL A 164 7.49 -0.95 21.40
N PHE A 165 8.75 -1.33 21.28
CA PHE A 165 9.31 -2.52 21.89
C PHE A 165 10.04 -2.12 23.17
N LEU A 166 9.65 -2.73 24.27
CA LEU A 166 10.37 -2.63 25.53
C LEU A 166 11.56 -3.61 25.50
N PRO A 167 12.70 -3.26 26.11
CA PRO A 167 13.81 -4.19 26.23
C PRO A 167 13.32 -5.43 26.99
N ALA A 168 13.36 -6.59 26.33
CA ALA A 168 13.00 -7.85 26.97
C ALA A 168 13.99 -8.10 28.13
N VAL A 169 13.46 -8.40 29.32
CA VAL A 169 14.26 -8.73 30.52
C VAL A 169 15.14 -9.98 30.28
N THR A 170 14.75 -10.82 29.32
CA THR A 170 15.48 -12.02 28.90
C THR A 170 15.41 -12.19 27.39
N CYS A 171 16.54 -12.06 26.68
CA CYS A 171 16.64 -12.40 25.26
C CYS A 171 16.74 -13.92 25.09
N ALA A 172 15.60 -14.61 24.99
CA ALA A 172 15.55 -16.06 24.79
C ALA A 172 16.28 -16.54 23.52
N ALA A 173 16.45 -15.68 22.51
CA ALA A 173 17.16 -15.99 21.26
C ALA A 173 18.70 -15.93 21.37
N ALA A 174 19.26 -15.39 22.46
CA ALA A 174 20.71 -15.23 22.60
C ALA A 174 21.41 -16.45 23.21
N VAL A 175 20.66 -17.42 23.75
CA VAL A 175 21.21 -18.60 24.43
C VAL A 175 20.66 -19.85 23.79
N THR A 176 20.90 -20.00 22.49
CA THR A 176 20.86 -21.33 21.85
C THR A 176 22.30 -21.81 21.74
N GLU A 177 22.72 -22.70 22.64
CA GLU A 177 24.00 -23.39 22.52
C GLU A 177 23.95 -24.26 21.26
N LEU A 178 24.57 -23.77 20.19
CA LEU A 178 24.67 -24.49 18.94
C LEU A 178 25.73 -25.59 19.08
N PRO A 179 25.49 -26.81 18.58
CA PRO A 179 26.49 -27.88 18.62
C PRO A 179 27.76 -27.51 17.86
N ASP A 180 28.91 -28.01 18.31
CA ASP A 180 30.23 -27.80 17.67
C ASP A 180 30.26 -28.21 16.19
N GLU A 181 29.40 -29.14 15.77
CA GLU A 181 29.25 -29.57 14.38
C GLU A 181 28.80 -28.44 13.46
N TYR A 182 28.02 -27.48 13.96
CA TYR A 182 27.59 -26.30 13.19
C TYR A 182 28.78 -25.42 12.76
N PHE A 183 29.85 -25.40 13.56
CA PHE A 183 31.05 -24.62 13.27
C PHE A 183 32.04 -25.35 12.36
N LYS A 184 31.80 -26.63 12.07
CA LYS A 184 32.62 -27.41 11.12
C LYS A 184 32.08 -27.17 9.72
N ARG A 185 32.95 -26.67 8.83
CA ARG A 185 32.63 -26.50 7.41
C ARG A 185 32.30 -27.84 6.77
N ASP A 186 31.19 -27.88 6.03
CA ASP A 186 30.84 -29.04 5.22
C ASP A 186 31.65 -29.05 3.90
N ALA A 187 31.82 -30.23 3.31
CA ALA A 187 32.52 -30.39 2.04
C ALA A 187 31.85 -29.59 0.90
N SER A 188 30.52 -29.42 0.94
CA SER A 188 29.78 -28.60 -0.02
C SER A 188 30.08 -27.10 0.12
N GLU A 189 30.24 -26.59 1.35
CA GLU A 189 30.57 -25.19 1.60
C GLU A 189 32.00 -24.86 1.15
N ILE A 190 32.94 -25.78 1.41
CA ILE A 190 34.33 -25.65 0.95
C ILE A 190 34.39 -25.62 -0.59
N GLN A 191 33.60 -26.47 -1.26
CA GLN A 191 33.51 -26.46 -2.72
C GLN A 191 32.87 -25.16 -3.26
N ALA A 192 31.83 -24.65 -2.60
CA ALA A 192 31.20 -23.39 -2.97
C ALA A 192 32.14 -22.20 -2.77
N GLU A 193 32.87 -22.16 -1.66
CA GLU A 193 33.86 -21.12 -1.37
C GLU A 193 35.02 -21.15 -2.37
N PHE A 194 35.52 -22.35 -2.72
CA PHE A 194 36.55 -22.51 -3.73
C PHE A 194 36.06 -22.05 -5.11
N LYS A 195 34.83 -22.42 -5.50
CA LYS A 195 34.22 -21.97 -6.76
C LYS A 195 34.01 -20.46 -6.79
N ALA A 196 33.49 -19.88 -5.71
CA ALA A 196 33.29 -18.43 -5.59
C ALA A 196 34.62 -17.66 -5.57
N ALA A 197 35.67 -18.24 -4.97
CA ALA A 197 37.01 -17.68 -4.99
C ALA A 197 37.64 -17.77 -6.40
N ALA A 198 37.44 -18.87 -7.11
CA ALA A 198 37.86 -19.04 -8.50
C ALA A 198 37.15 -18.04 -9.42
N GLU A 199 35.83 -17.89 -9.28
CA GLU A 199 35.04 -16.90 -10.02
C GLU A 199 35.45 -15.47 -9.68
N ARG A 200 35.73 -15.14 -8.41
CA ARG A 200 36.26 -13.82 -8.02
C ARG A 200 37.62 -13.54 -8.66
N ARG A 201 38.49 -14.55 -8.75
CA ARG A 201 39.80 -14.44 -9.40
C ARG A 201 39.66 -14.27 -10.92
N GLU A 202 38.75 -14.99 -11.54
CA GLU A 202 38.42 -14.85 -12.97
C GLU A 202 37.83 -13.46 -13.25
N ASN A 203 36.83 -13.03 -12.48
CA ASN A 203 36.21 -11.69 -12.58
C ASN A 203 37.21 -10.55 -12.31
N ALA A 204 38.22 -10.77 -11.47
CA ALA A 204 39.29 -9.80 -11.22
C ALA A 204 40.34 -9.77 -12.35
N GLY A 205 40.57 -10.91 -13.03
CA GLY A 205 41.46 -11.02 -14.20
C GLY A 205 40.80 -10.62 -15.52
N ALA A 206 39.47 -10.65 -15.57
CA ALA A 206 38.68 -10.19 -16.71
C ALA A 206 38.78 -8.67 -16.82
N LEU A 207 39.41 -8.19 -17.89
CA LEU A 207 39.38 -6.77 -18.26
C LEU A 207 37.92 -6.35 -18.50
N MET A 208 37.34 -5.62 -17.55
CA MET A 208 35.97 -5.13 -17.68
C MET A 208 35.88 -4.11 -18.82
N THR A 209 35.11 -4.46 -19.85
CA THR A 209 34.73 -3.52 -20.91
C THR A 209 33.87 -2.41 -20.33
N LYS A 210 33.92 -1.21 -20.94
CA LYS A 210 33.13 -0.05 -20.52
C LYS A 210 31.63 -0.38 -20.42
N ALA A 211 31.14 -1.21 -21.35
CA ALA A 211 29.76 -1.70 -21.37
C ALA A 211 29.39 -2.63 -20.20
N TRP A 212 30.33 -3.42 -19.67
CA TRP A 212 30.08 -4.27 -18.51
C TRP A 212 30.02 -3.45 -17.21
N ARG A 213 30.87 -2.43 -17.09
CA ARG A 213 30.86 -1.49 -15.94
C ARG A 213 29.58 -0.66 -15.89
N GLU A 214 29.13 -0.14 -17.03
CA GLU A 214 27.89 0.64 -17.14
C GLU A 214 26.66 -0.25 -16.82
N LYS A 215 26.56 -1.43 -17.44
CA LYS A 215 25.44 -2.35 -17.18
C LYS A 215 25.38 -2.89 -15.74
N ASN A 216 26.53 -3.09 -15.08
CA ASN A 216 26.56 -3.51 -13.68
C ASN A 216 26.44 -2.34 -12.70
N MET A 217 26.80 -1.11 -13.10
CA MET A 217 26.47 0.09 -12.36
C MET A 217 24.96 0.31 -12.38
N ASN A 218 24.33 0.36 -13.55
CA ASN A 218 22.87 0.39 -13.68
C ASN A 218 22.18 -0.62 -12.75
N LYS A 219 22.60 -1.89 -12.76
CA LYS A 219 22.03 -2.93 -11.88
C LYS A 219 22.24 -2.76 -10.37
N ASN A 220 23.30 -2.09 -9.91
CA ASN A 220 23.69 -2.03 -8.49
C ASN A 220 23.79 -0.61 -7.92
N GLY A 221 23.64 0.44 -8.72
CA GLY A 221 23.78 1.84 -8.31
C GLY A 221 23.45 2.81 -9.43
N ASP A 222 22.46 3.66 -9.18
CA ASP A 222 21.94 4.71 -10.07
C ASP A 222 21.17 4.21 -11.31
N ASP A 223 20.33 3.19 -11.16
CA ASP A 223 19.10 3.17 -11.97
C ASP A 223 18.12 4.19 -11.37
N ASP A 224 18.11 5.41 -11.91
CA ASP A 224 16.91 6.28 -11.93
C ASP A 224 15.69 5.55 -12.59
N ASP A 225 15.87 4.32 -13.09
CA ASP A 225 14.84 3.39 -13.54
C ASP A 225 14.33 2.41 -12.44
N ASP A 226 14.94 2.37 -11.25
CA ASP A 226 14.36 1.72 -10.05
C ASP A 226 13.15 2.50 -9.50
N ASP A 227 12.83 3.67 -10.07
CA ASP A 227 11.58 4.38 -9.84
C ASP A 227 10.34 3.52 -10.20
N LYS A 228 10.49 2.41 -10.95
CA LYS A 228 9.39 1.51 -11.35
C LYS A 228 9.21 0.27 -10.49
N ALA A 229 10.12 -0.03 -9.57
CA ALA A 229 9.87 -1.08 -8.60
C ALA A 229 8.89 -0.54 -7.55
N ASP A 230 7.86 -1.32 -7.21
CA ASP A 230 6.93 -0.97 -6.13
C ASP A 230 7.74 -0.59 -4.88
N ALA A 231 7.79 0.71 -4.57
CA ALA A 231 8.60 1.24 -3.49
C ALA A 231 8.10 0.64 -2.17
N ARG A 232 8.75 -0.45 -1.75
CA ARG A 232 8.36 -1.15 -0.53
C ARG A 232 8.61 -0.21 0.66
N PRO A 233 7.69 -0.17 1.63
CA PRO A 233 7.89 0.64 2.82
C PRO A 233 9.13 0.15 3.58
N VAL A 234 10.00 1.08 3.94
CA VAL A 234 11.18 0.88 4.78
C VAL A 234 10.73 0.88 6.24
N THR A 235 11.23 -0.06 7.01
CA THR A 235 10.99 -0.09 8.47
C THR A 235 12.17 0.56 9.18
N VAL A 236 11.91 1.65 9.90
CA VAL A 236 12.91 2.38 10.70
C VAL A 236 12.73 2.00 12.17
N ARG A 237 13.84 1.63 12.82
CA ARG A 237 13.89 1.31 14.25
C ARG A 237 14.82 2.27 14.97
N VAL A 238 14.27 3.07 15.89
CA VAL A 238 15.02 4.05 16.69
C VAL A 238 15.16 3.52 18.11
N ARG A 239 16.40 3.30 18.55
CA ARG A 239 16.71 2.91 19.91
C ARG A 239 16.87 4.14 20.79
N VAL A 240 16.06 4.24 21.83
CA VAL A 240 16.10 5.30 22.84
C VAL A 240 17.12 4.93 23.92
N PRO A 241 17.77 5.90 24.59
CA PRO A 241 18.72 5.63 25.69
C PRO A 241 18.14 4.73 26.80
N ASP A 242 16.83 4.78 27.02
CA ASP A 242 16.11 3.98 28.02
C ASP A 242 16.00 2.49 27.65
N GLY A 243 16.59 2.07 26.51
CA GLY A 243 16.55 0.70 26.00
C GLY A 243 15.28 0.36 25.22
N CYS A 244 14.31 1.28 25.15
CA CYS A 244 13.12 1.14 24.31
C CYS A 244 13.49 1.26 22.82
N VAL A 245 12.79 0.53 21.97
CA VAL A 245 12.94 0.60 20.50
C VAL A 245 11.61 1.03 19.88
N LEU A 246 11.62 2.16 19.20
CA LEU A 246 10.51 2.67 18.41
C LEU A 246 10.61 2.13 16.99
N GLU A 247 9.57 1.47 16.49
CA GLU A 247 9.47 1.00 15.11
C GLU A 247 8.40 1.80 14.36
N GLY A 248 8.73 2.26 13.15
CA GLY A 248 7.81 2.95 12.26
C GLY A 248 8.07 2.59 10.79
N LYS A 249 7.02 2.63 9.98
CA LYS A 249 7.09 2.40 8.53
C LYS A 249 7.15 3.75 7.77
N PHE A 250 8.10 3.87 6.85
CA PHE A 250 8.39 5.06 6.06
C PHE A 250 8.58 4.69 4.59
N MET A 251 8.29 5.60 3.66
CA MET A 251 8.61 5.40 2.25
C MET A 251 10.10 5.71 1.96
N PRO A 252 10.72 5.09 0.93
CA PRO A 252 12.15 5.25 0.64
C PRO A 252 12.63 6.69 0.38
N ARG A 253 11.75 7.60 -0.05
CA ARG A 253 12.11 9.00 -0.38
C ARG A 253 11.61 10.01 0.65
N GLU A 254 11.18 9.55 1.82
CA GLU A 254 10.82 10.46 2.92
C GLU A 254 12.09 11.10 3.53
N PRO A 255 12.07 12.42 3.81
CA PRO A 255 13.21 13.09 4.40
C PRO A 255 13.37 12.74 5.88
N ILE A 256 14.61 12.79 6.39
CA ILE A 256 14.91 12.52 7.80
C ILE A 256 14.19 13.46 8.78
N ALA A 257 13.83 14.67 8.32
CA ALA A 257 13.03 15.62 9.11
C ALA A 257 11.69 15.01 9.56
N VAL A 258 11.07 14.18 8.72
CA VAL A 258 9.79 13.50 9.04
C VAL A 258 10.00 12.41 10.09
N VAL A 259 11.13 11.69 10.03
CA VAL A 259 11.51 10.73 11.07
C VAL A 259 11.72 11.47 12.41
N ARG A 260 12.37 12.64 12.38
CA ARG A 260 12.57 13.45 13.58
C ARG A 260 11.26 13.95 14.19
N GLU A 261 10.34 14.47 13.38
CA GLU A 261 9.00 14.87 13.85
C GLU A 261 8.22 13.68 14.43
N TRP A 262 8.35 12.51 13.82
CA TRP A 262 7.76 11.29 14.34
C TRP A 262 8.35 10.88 15.70
N VAL A 263 9.68 10.94 15.86
CA VAL A 263 10.33 10.68 17.15
C VAL A 263 9.93 11.74 18.18
N SER A 264 9.90 13.03 17.83
CA SER A 264 9.52 14.09 18.77
C SER A 264 8.07 13.96 19.24
N GLY A 265 7.15 13.54 18.37
CA GLY A 265 5.76 13.24 18.74
C GLY A 265 5.60 12.00 19.63
N ALA A 266 6.55 11.07 19.60
CA ALA A 266 6.57 9.89 20.47
C ALA A 266 7.20 10.16 21.84
N LEU A 267 7.90 11.29 22.02
CA LEU A 267 8.51 11.69 23.29
C LEU A 267 7.51 12.47 24.15
N ARG A 268 7.64 12.34 25.49
CA ARG A 268 6.87 13.15 26.45
C ARG A 268 7.13 14.64 26.30
N GLU A 269 8.39 15.01 26.07
CA GLU A 269 8.85 16.39 25.88
C GLU A 269 9.17 16.62 24.39
N HIS A 270 8.15 16.94 23.60
CA HIS A 270 8.25 17.15 22.15
C HIS A 270 9.16 18.32 21.74
N PHE A 271 9.51 19.21 22.68
CA PHE A 271 10.34 20.39 22.46
C PHE A 271 11.83 20.17 22.78
N ARG A 272 12.22 19.00 23.29
CA ARG A 272 13.60 18.73 23.66
C ARG A 272 14.45 18.48 22.42
N ALA A 273 15.60 19.14 22.32
CA ALA A 273 16.55 18.88 21.25
C ALA A 273 17.17 17.47 21.42
N PHE A 274 17.19 16.71 20.32
CA PHE A 274 17.87 15.41 20.25
C PHE A 274 18.49 15.24 18.87
N ALA A 275 19.55 14.42 18.80
CA ALA A 275 20.24 14.06 17.57
C ALA A 275 19.96 12.60 17.23
N LEU A 276 19.85 12.29 15.94
CA LEU A 276 19.71 10.91 15.45
C LEU A 276 21.05 10.44 14.91
N SER A 277 21.53 9.30 15.39
CA SER A 277 22.80 8.73 14.93
C SER A 277 22.63 7.33 14.35
N PHE A 278 23.43 7.03 13.33
CA PHE A 278 23.55 5.71 12.74
C PHE A 278 25.02 5.30 12.75
N LEU A 279 25.33 4.13 13.32
CA LEU A 279 26.72 3.65 13.49
C LEU A 279 27.65 4.70 14.13
N ASN A 280 27.14 5.40 15.16
CA ASN A 280 27.83 6.48 15.88
C ASN A 280 28.17 7.74 15.05
N ALA A 281 27.67 7.85 13.81
CA ALA A 281 27.72 9.08 13.04
C ALA A 281 26.38 9.83 13.15
N PRO A 282 26.37 11.14 13.41
CA PRO A 282 25.14 11.93 13.36
C PRO A 282 24.59 11.93 11.94
N LEU A 283 23.28 11.77 11.80
CA LEU A 283 22.63 11.82 10.50
C LEU A 283 22.55 13.28 10.04
N ILE A 284 22.99 13.53 8.80
CA ILE A 284 23.08 14.89 8.23
C ILE A 284 21.66 15.48 8.13
N GLY A 285 21.47 16.61 8.81
CA GLY A 285 20.18 17.21 9.16
C GLY A 285 20.18 17.83 10.57
N ASP A 286 21.16 17.44 11.39
CA ASP A 286 21.43 17.93 12.75
C ASP A 286 22.35 19.18 12.83
N ALA A 287 22.52 19.92 11.72
CA ALA A 287 23.17 21.23 11.79
C ALA A 287 22.21 22.23 12.43
N THR A 288 22.20 22.28 13.76
CA THR A 288 21.66 23.39 14.52
C THR A 288 22.39 24.66 14.08
N ASP A 289 21.64 25.64 13.59
CA ASP A 289 22.12 26.97 13.25
C ASP A 289 22.86 27.60 14.45
N GLY A 290 24.18 27.46 14.43
CA GLY A 290 25.14 28.13 15.28
C GLY A 290 26.02 29.00 14.38
N GLU A 291 25.79 30.29 14.47
CA GLU A 291 26.44 31.41 13.78
C GLU A 291 27.98 31.24 13.62
N GLY A 292 28.49 31.37 12.38
CA GLY A 292 29.93 31.43 12.08
C GLY A 292 30.27 31.03 10.65
N GLY A 293 30.47 32.01 9.76
CA GLY A 293 30.64 31.81 8.32
C GLY A 293 31.90 31.06 7.87
N GLY A 294 31.86 30.57 6.63
CA GLY A 294 33.05 30.05 5.93
C GLY A 294 32.72 29.09 4.80
N ALA A 295 32.80 29.63 3.57
CA ALA A 295 32.90 28.97 2.26
C ALA A 295 33.21 27.45 2.19
N GLY A 296 32.51 26.75 1.29
CA GLY A 296 33.01 25.47 0.78
C GLY A 296 31.96 24.62 0.08
N GLY A 297 31.60 24.96 -1.16
CA GLY A 297 30.91 24.04 -2.06
C GLY A 297 31.78 22.79 -2.30
N GLY A 298 31.25 21.62 -1.97
CA GLY A 298 31.96 20.35 -2.11
C GLY A 298 30.99 19.20 -2.26
N ASN A 299 30.70 18.85 -3.51
CA ASN A 299 29.93 17.70 -3.94
C ASN A 299 30.58 16.39 -3.41
N ALA A 300 30.03 15.79 -2.36
CA ALA A 300 30.56 14.57 -1.76
C ALA A 300 29.82 13.34 -2.28
N LYS A 301 30.48 12.71 -3.26
CA LYS A 301 30.16 11.45 -3.93
C LYS A 301 29.82 10.31 -2.96
N SER A 302 28.93 9.46 -3.44
CA SER A 302 28.62 8.11 -2.97
C SER A 302 29.86 7.35 -2.48
N LEU A 303 29.91 7.11 -1.17
CA LEU A 303 30.92 6.25 -0.53
C LEU A 303 30.47 4.80 -0.61
N GLY A 304 30.84 4.13 -1.71
CA GLY A 304 30.86 2.68 -1.80
C GLY A 304 31.95 2.12 -0.89
N VAL A 305 31.55 1.44 0.19
CA VAL A 305 32.50 0.79 1.11
C VAL A 305 32.94 -0.55 0.55
N ARG A 306 34.23 -0.60 0.19
CA ARG A 306 34.97 -1.79 -0.19
C ARG A 306 35.64 -2.34 1.08
N ALA A 307 35.06 -3.38 1.69
CA ALA A 307 35.64 -4.03 2.85
C ALA A 307 36.90 -4.82 2.44
N GLY A 308 38.08 -4.30 2.80
CA GLY A 308 39.35 -5.01 2.72
C GLY A 308 39.50 -5.92 3.94
N GLY A 309 39.58 -7.23 3.70
CA GLY A 309 39.94 -8.21 4.73
C GLY A 309 41.40 -8.04 5.14
N GLY A 310 41.62 -7.53 6.35
CA GLY A 310 42.91 -7.51 7.03
C GLY A 310 43.16 -8.85 7.72
N ASN A 311 44.23 -9.50 7.28
CA ASN A 311 44.78 -10.73 7.83
C ASN A 311 45.40 -10.45 9.20
N ALA A 312 44.91 -11.08 10.27
CA ALA A 312 45.59 -11.08 11.57
C ALA A 312 46.37 -12.39 11.72
N LYS A 313 47.68 -12.22 11.90
CA LYS A 313 48.66 -13.25 12.27
C LYS A 313 48.49 -13.63 13.74
#